data_AF-A0A927WHQ1-F1
#
_entry.id   AF-A0A927WHQ1-F1
#
_cell.length_a   1.000
_cell.length_b   1.000
_cell.length_c   1.000
_cell.angle_alpha   90.00
_cell.angle_beta   90.00
_cell.angle_gamma   90.00
#
_symmetry.space_group_name_H-M   'P 1'
#
loop_
_entity.id
_entity.type
_entity.pdbx_description
1 polymer ?
#
loop_
_entity_poly.entity_id
_entity_poly.type
_entity_poly.pdbx_seq_one_letter_code
_entity_poly.pdbx_strand_id
1 'polypeptide(L)' 'MMYEDSRGWKYQVMQGLGHDRYKARYNKPGARGWHCVRVLPWRDSPEVAEKDLAEYAGKKRMREVQ' A
#
# COMPACT_ATOMS: atom_id res chain seq x y z
N MET A 1 -7.00 5.14 -0.48
CA MET A 1 -6.13 5.86 -1.45
C MET A 1 -5.21 4.87 -2.16
N MET A 2 -4.83 5.14 -3.41
CA MET A 2 -3.93 4.30 -4.18
C MET A 2 -2.79 5.14 -4.75
N TYR A 3 -1.60 4.57 -4.82
CA TYR A 3 -0.39 5.25 -5.28
C TYR A 3 0.27 4.46 -6.40
N GLU A 4 0.91 5.15 -7.33
CA GLU A 4 1.67 4.53 -8.41
C GLU A 4 3.11 5.06 -8.41
N ASP A 5 4.09 4.17 -8.53
CA ASP A 5 5.49 4.55 -8.71
C ASP A 5 5.85 4.73 -10.20
N SER A 6 7.05 5.24 -10.47
CA SER A 6 7.54 5.46 -11.84
C SER A 6 7.68 4.17 -12.68
N ARG A 7 7.56 2.99 -12.07
CA ARG A 7 7.60 1.68 -12.73
C ARG A 7 6.18 1.17 -13.04
N GLY A 8 5.15 1.94 -12.73
CA GLY A 8 3.74 1.54 -12.84
C GLY A 8 3.31 0.55 -11.76
N TRP A 9 4.05 0.42 -10.66
CA TRP A 9 3.61 -0.41 -9.54
C TRP A 9 2.56 0.36 -8.75
N LYS A 10 1.46 -0.33 -8.47
CA LYS A 10 0.32 0.21 -7.76
C LYS A 10 0.39 -0.17 -6.30
N TYR A 11 0.08 0.72 -5.39
CA TYR A 11 0.15 0.51 -3.94
C TYR A 11 -1.17 0.94 -3.30
N GLN A 12 -1.75 0.11 -2.44
CA GLN A 12 -2.94 0.48 -1.67
C GLN A 12 -2.97 -0.26 -0.34
N VAL A 13 -3.75 0.24 0.61
CA VAL A 13 -4.01 -0.47 1.87
C VAL A 13 -5.11 -1.49 1.65
N MET A 14 -4.90 -2.70 2.15
CA MET A 14 -5.86 -3.80 2.09
C MET A 14 -6.02 -4.44 3.45
N GLN A 15 -7.22 -4.95 3.71
CA GLN A 15 -7.48 -5.79 4.88
C GLN A 15 -6.72 -7.12 4.78
N GLY A 16 -6.22 -7.58 5.92
CA GLY A 16 -5.54 -8.86 6.10
C GLY A 16 -6.48 -9.99 6.45
N LEU A 17 -5.89 -11.13 6.79
CA LEU A 17 -6.60 -12.23 7.44
C LEU A 17 -6.72 -11.90 8.94
N GLY A 18 -7.94 -11.61 9.39
CA GLY A 18 -8.27 -11.25 10.77
C GLY A 18 -9.13 -9.99 10.86
N HIS A 19 -9.84 -9.83 11.98
CA HIS A 19 -10.53 -8.58 12.30
C HIS A 19 -9.50 -7.45 12.46
N ASP A 20 -9.83 -6.29 11.91
CA ASP A 20 -9.13 -5.02 12.10
C ASP A 20 -7.66 -4.93 11.64
N ARG A 21 -7.11 -5.94 10.95
CA ARG A 21 -5.72 -5.86 10.45
C ARG A 21 -5.64 -5.31 9.03
N TYR A 22 -4.91 -4.22 8.86
CA TYR A 22 -4.67 -3.53 7.60
C TYR A 22 -3.20 -3.53 7.24
N LYS A 23 -2.91 -3.62 5.93
CA LYS A 23 -1.54 -3.56 5.41
C LYS A 23 -1.47 -2.93 4.04
N ALA A 24 -0.45 -2.11 3.85
CA ALA A 24 -0.04 -1.65 2.53
C ALA A 24 0.44 -2.83 1.67
N ARG A 25 -0.15 -2.96 0.49
CA ARG A 25 0.22 -3.94 -0.53
C ARG A 25 0.54 -3.25 -1.84
N TYR A 26 1.37 -3.90 -2.64
CA TYR A 26 1.72 -3.45 -3.99
C TYR A 26 1.34 -4.49 -5.04
N ASN A 27 0.93 -4.03 -6.21
CA ASN A 27 0.69 -4.82 -7.41
C ASN A 27 1.64 -4.34 -8.49
N LYS A 28 2.42 -5.28 -9.03
CA LYS A 28 3.30 -4.99 -10.16
C LYS A 28 2.49 -5.00 -11.45
N PRO A 29 2.83 -4.16 -12.45
CA PRO A 29 2.18 -4.21 -13.74
C PRO A 29 2.32 -5.62 -14.33
N GLY A 30 1.20 -6.21 -14.78
CA GLY A 30 1.13 -7.57 -15.31
C GLY A 30 1.12 -8.69 -14.26
N ALA A 31 1.24 -8.38 -12.96
CA ALA A 31 1.11 -9.39 -11.91
C ALA A 31 -0.36 -9.62 -11.54
N ARG A 32 -0.72 -10.89 -11.32
CA ARG A 32 -2.10 -11.30 -10.99
C ARG A 32 -2.54 -10.96 -9.56
N GLY A 33 -1.65 -10.48 -8.69
CA GLY A 33 -1.95 -10.37 -7.26
C GLY A 33 -1.25 -9.23 -6.53
N TRP A 34 -1.75 -8.97 -5.32
CA TRP A 34 -1.23 -7.95 -4.41
C TRP A 34 -0.28 -8.56 -3.40
N HIS A 35 0.92 -8.00 -3.29
CA HIS A 35 1.98 -8.44 -2.41
C HIS A 35 2.15 -7.48 -1.24
N CYS A 36 2.49 -7.99 -0.05
CA CYS A 36 2.70 -7.15 1.12
C CYS A 36 3.93 -6.25 0.97
N VAL A 37 3.80 -4.96 1.27
CA VAL A 37 4.96 -4.06 1.39
C VAL A 37 5.73 -4.45 2.65
N ARG A 38 6.94 -4.98 2.49
CA ARG A 38 7.73 -5.56 3.61
C ARG A 38 8.14 -4.52 4.65
N VAL A 39 8.41 -3.29 4.23
CA VAL A 39 8.90 -2.21 5.11
C VAL A 39 7.80 -1.58 5.95
N LEU A 40 6.53 -1.80 5.62
CA LEU A 40 5.39 -1.26 6.36
C LEU A 40 4.81 -2.32 7.31
N PRO A 41 4.60 -1.98 8.59
CA PRO A 41 4.02 -2.90 9.55
C PRO A 41 2.54 -3.18 9.24
N TRP A 42 2.00 -4.20 9.89
CA TRP A 42 0.55 -4.35 9.99
C TRP A 42 0.01 -3.32 10.99
N ARG A 43 -1.16 -2.76 10.72
CA ARG A 43 -1.84 -1.81 11.60
C ARG A 43 -3.24 -2.30 11.92
N ASP A 44 -3.72 -1.95 13.10
CA ASP A 44 -5.07 -2.30 13.55
C ASP A 44 -6.12 -1.27 13.09
N SER A 45 -5.74 -0.32 12.23
CA SER A 45 -6.62 0.72 11.72
C SER A 45 -6.28 1.06 10.27
N PRO A 46 -7.29 1.23 9.40
CA PRO A 46 -7.06 1.55 7.99
C PRO A 46 -6.39 2.90 7.84
N GLU A 47 -6.82 3.89 8.63
CA GLU A 47 -6.28 5.27 8.60
C GLU A 47 -4.79 5.32 8.93
N VAL A 48 -4.34 4.54 9.91
CA VAL A 48 -2.93 4.46 10.30
C VAL A 48 -2.11 3.77 9.19
N ALA A 49 -2.64 2.72 8.59
CA ALA A 49 -2.00 2.06 7.45
C ALA A 49 -1.95 2.96 6.21
N GLU A 50 -2.98 3.79 5.98
CA GLU A 50 -3.00 4.74 4.88
C GLU A 50 -2.00 5.87 5.10
N LYS A 51 -1.88 6.38 6.32
CA LYS A 51 -0.85 7.36 6.69
C LYS A 51 0.56 6.81 6.47
N ASP A 52 0.83 5.58 6.93
CA ASP A 52 2.11 4.90 6.67
C ASP A 52 2.40 4.78 5.17
N LEU A 53 1.39 4.43 4.37
CA LEU A 53 1.53 4.31 2.94
C LEU A 53 1.74 5.68 2.27
N ALA A 54 1.05 6.72 2.71
CA ALA A 54 1.23 8.09 2.21
C ALA A 54 2.63 8.62 2.51
N GLU A 55 3.15 8.39 3.72
CA GLU A 55 4.53 8.74 4.08
C GLU A 55 5.56 7.97 3.22
N TYR A 56 5.30 6.68 2.98
CA TYR A 56 6.13 5.86 2.10
C TYR A 56 6.10 6.36 0.65
N ALA A 57 4.91 6.69 0.15
CA ALA A 57 4.69 7.26 -1.17
C ALA A 57 5.45 8.59 -1.33
N GLY A 58 5.36 9.48 -0.35
CA GLY A 58 6.10 10.74 -0.33
C GLY A 58 7.62 10.55 -0.38
N LYS A 59 8.16 9.64 0.44
CA LYS A 59 9.60 9.30 0.44
C LYS A 59 10.07 8.71 -0.90
N LYS A 60 9.19 8.02 -1.61
CA LYS A 60 9.47 7.38 -2.90
C LYS A 60 9.04 8.21 -4.11
N ARG A 61 8.51 9.41 -3.90
CA ARG A 61 7.97 10.30 -4.94
C ARG A 61 6.93 9.60 -5.84
N MET A 62 6.08 8.78 -5.22
CA MET A 62 4.96 8.14 -5.90
C MET A 62 3.87 9.17 -6.15
N ARG A 63 3.09 8.97 -7.20
CA ARG A 63 1.90 9.77 -7.50
C ARG A 63 0.67 9.12 -6.91
N GLU A 64 -0.24 9.92 -6.40
CA GLU A 64 -1.57 9.42 -6.05
C GLU A 64 -2.36 9.11 -7.34
N VAL A 65 -3.07 7.99 -7.34
CA VAL A 65 -3.91 7.53 -8.44
C VAL A 65 -5.23 7.01 -7.85
N GLN A 66 -6.35 7.32 -8.50
CA GLN A 66 -7.68 6.78 -8.17
C GLN A 66 -8.02 5.60 -9.07
#